data_AF-A0A7C2QYQ7-F1
#
_entry.id   AF-A0A7C2QYQ7-F1
#
_cell.length_a   1.000
_cell.length_b   1.000
_cell.length_c   1.000
_cell.angle_alpha   90.00
_cell.angle_beta   90.00
_cell.angle_gamma   90.00
#
_symmetry.space_group_name_H-M   'P 1'
#
loop_
_entity.id
_entity.type
_entity.pdbx_description
1 polymer ?
#
loop_
_entity_poly.entity_id
_entity_poly.type
_entity_poly.pdbx_seq_one_letter_code
_entity_poly.pdbx_strand_id
1 'polypeptide(L)'
;MPRPIQSDLFATLPGAEPRAAEEALPPYRPDLDKVRARLQRILGELRTAETMPWDRERLSLFRTIFPEMTGWLPEEEGRCLRLEFQTALARLGAA
;
A
#
# COMPACT_ATOMS: atom_id res chain seq x y z
N MET A 1 -23.93 -51.77 5.85
CA MET A 1 -23.14 -50.54 5.63
C MET A 1 -22.19 -50.76 4.45
N PRO A 2 -22.59 -50.49 3.20
CA PRO A 2 -21.67 -50.47 2.07
C PRO A 2 -21.25 -49.03 1.78
N ARG A 3 -19.95 -48.73 1.86
CA ARG A 3 -19.40 -47.44 1.37
C ARG A 3 -19.57 -47.39 -0.15
N PRO A 4 -20.15 -46.32 -0.72
CA PRO A 4 -20.13 -46.16 -2.15
C PRO A 4 -18.68 -45.92 -2.60
N ILE A 5 -18.27 -46.81 -3.49
CA ILE A 5 -17.22 -46.74 -4.50
C ILE A 5 -16.92 -45.26 -4.82
N GLN A 6 -15.90 -44.70 -4.18
CA GLN A 6 -15.35 -43.41 -4.60
C GLN A 6 -14.55 -43.69 -5.87
N SER A 7 -15.25 -43.73 -7.01
CA SER A 7 -14.64 -43.71 -8.31
C SER A 7 -13.69 -42.52 -8.39
N ASP A 8 -12.48 -42.84 -8.82
CA ASP A 8 -11.35 -41.94 -8.98
C ASP A 8 -11.76 -40.63 -9.69
N LEU A 9 -11.93 -39.54 -8.92
CA LEU A 9 -12.28 -38.21 -9.43
C LEU A 9 -11.06 -37.48 -10.03
N PHE A 10 -9.88 -38.09 -10.02
CA PHE A 10 -8.63 -37.49 -10.51
C PHE A 10 -7.97 -38.29 -11.63
N ALA A 11 -8.56 -39.41 -12.06
CA ALA A 11 -8.12 -40.18 -13.22
C ALA A 11 -8.52 -39.45 -14.51
N THR A 12 -7.63 -38.55 -14.91
CA THR A 12 -7.36 -38.19 -16.30
C THR A 12 -8.57 -37.66 -17.06
N LEU A 13 -8.84 -36.36 -16.91
CA LEU A 13 -9.44 -35.60 -17.99
C LEU A 13 -8.37 -35.39 -19.09
N PRO A 14 -8.49 -35.99 -20.30
CA PRO A 14 -7.67 -35.62 -21.44
C PRO A 14 -8.18 -34.30 -21.99
N GLY A 15 -7.89 -33.25 -21.25
CA GLY A 15 -8.43 -31.90 -21.43
C GLY A 15 -7.99 -30.94 -20.35
N ALA A 16 -6.99 -31.32 -19.53
CA ALA A 16 -6.18 -30.35 -18.81
C ALA A 16 -5.34 -29.59 -19.85
N GLU A 17 -6.01 -28.76 -20.65
CA GLU A 17 -5.38 -27.58 -21.21
C GLU A 17 -4.64 -26.92 -20.05
N PRO A 18 -3.34 -26.61 -20.17
CA PRO A 18 -2.63 -25.90 -19.12
C PRO A 18 -3.44 -24.63 -18.91
N ARG A 19 -4.12 -24.53 -17.76
CA ARG A 19 -5.06 -23.45 -17.43
C ARG A 19 -4.49 -22.19 -18.00
N ALA A 20 -5.10 -21.75 -19.12
CA ALA A 20 -4.56 -20.73 -19.99
C ALA A 20 -4.07 -19.63 -19.09
N ALA A 21 -2.75 -19.38 -19.19
CA ALA A 21 -1.94 -18.52 -18.35
C ALA A 21 -2.83 -17.72 -17.41
N GLU A 22 -2.84 -18.10 -16.12
CA GLU A 22 -3.32 -17.19 -15.08
C GLU A 22 -2.66 -15.87 -15.42
N GLU A 23 -3.45 -14.96 -16.03
CA GLU A 23 -2.97 -13.69 -16.51
C GLU A 23 -2.44 -13.08 -15.24
N ALA A 24 -1.12 -13.15 -15.08
CA ALA A 24 -0.44 -12.69 -13.91
C ALA A 24 -0.74 -11.21 -13.94
N LEU A 25 -1.82 -10.83 -13.24
CA LEU A 25 -2.32 -9.47 -13.19
C LEU A 25 -1.07 -8.64 -13.00
N PRO A 26 -0.78 -7.68 -13.90
CA PRO A 26 0.48 -6.99 -13.87
C PRO A 26 0.71 -6.57 -12.42
N PRO A 27 1.86 -6.94 -11.82
CA PRO A 27 2.07 -6.77 -10.38
C PRO A 27 1.65 -5.35 -10.06
N TYR A 28 0.65 -5.20 -9.17
CA TYR A 28 0.06 -3.90 -8.89
C TYR A 28 1.17 -2.97 -8.43
N ARG A 29 1.67 -2.16 -9.36
CA ARG A 29 2.70 -1.17 -9.12
C ARG A 29 1.94 0.12 -8.91
N PRO A 30 1.78 0.59 -7.66
CA PRO A 30 1.23 1.90 -7.45
C PRO A 30 2.07 2.92 -8.25
N ASP A 31 1.39 3.80 -8.99
CA ASP A 31 2.07 4.84 -9.76
C ASP A 31 2.89 5.71 -8.80
N LEU A 32 4.23 5.67 -8.92
CA LEU A 32 5.14 6.41 -8.03
C LEU A 32 4.84 7.91 -8.04
N ASP A 33 4.44 8.44 -9.20
CA ASP A 33 4.04 9.84 -9.35
C ASP A 33 2.76 10.16 -8.55
N LYS A 34 1.77 9.26 -8.55
CA LYS A 34 0.56 9.42 -7.73
C LYS A 34 0.87 9.29 -6.24
N VAL A 35 1.77 8.38 -5.86
CA VAL A 35 2.23 8.22 -4.47
C VAL A 35 2.91 9.51 -4.02
N ARG A 36 3.84 10.04 -4.82
CA ARG A 36 4.51 11.33 -4.57
C ARG A 36 3.50 12.47 -4.45
N ALA A 37 2.61 12.64 -5.43
CA ALA A 37 1.62 13.70 -5.42
C ALA A 37 0.70 13.62 -4.19
N ARG A 38 0.33 12.40 -3.76
CA ARG A 38 -0.46 12.18 -2.56
C ARG A 38 0.31 12.55 -1.29
N LEU A 39 1.57 12.13 -1.15
CA LEU A 39 2.42 12.49 -0.01
C LEU A 39 2.67 14.01 0.05
N GLN A 40 2.93 14.65 -1.08
CA GLN A 40 3.11 16.10 -1.17
C GLN A 40 1.83 16.86 -0.85
N ARG A 41 0.66 16.34 -1.24
CA ARG A 41 -0.63 16.94 -0.87
C ARG A 41 -0.85 16.88 0.64
N ILE A 42 -0.61 15.72 1.24
CA ILE A 42 -0.67 15.50 2.69
C ILE A 42 0.28 16.46 3.44
N LEU A 43 1.52 16.61 2.96
CA LEU A 43 2.49 17.55 3.51
C LEU A 43 2.07 19.01 3.30
N GLY A 44 1.52 19.35 2.13
CA GLY A 44 0.99 20.68 1.84
C GLY A 44 -0.13 21.06 2.79
N GLU A 45 -1.06 20.13 3.05
CA GLU A 45 -2.12 20.32 4.05
C GLU A 45 -1.55 20.57 5.44
N LEU A 46 -0.56 19.79 5.90
CA LEU A 46 0.10 20.03 7.18
C LEU A 46 0.89 21.34 7.25
N ARG A 47 1.55 21.71 6.15
CA ARG A 47 2.39 22.91 6.09
C ARG A 47 1.57 24.19 6.09
N THR A 48 0.43 24.16 5.41
CA THR A 48 -0.52 25.28 5.35
C THR A 48 -1.39 25.34 6.59
N ALA A 49 -1.70 24.20 7.22
CA ALA A 49 -2.44 24.19 8.46
C ALA A 49 -1.61 24.83 9.61
N GLU A 50 -2.23 25.76 10.34
CA GLU A 50 -1.62 26.36 11.53
C GLU A 50 -1.81 25.50 12.78
N THR A 51 -2.82 24.62 12.76
CA THR A 51 -3.17 23.69 13.85
C THR A 51 -3.39 22.30 13.29
N MET A 52 -3.26 21.25 14.13
CA MET A 52 -3.32 19.85 13.69
C MET A 52 -4.65 19.57 12.95
N PRO A 53 -4.63 19.41 11.60
CA PRO A 53 -5.87 19.28 10.83
C PRO A 53 -6.41 17.84 10.85
N TRP A 54 -5.64 16.90 11.39
CA TRP A 54 -6.00 15.50 11.44
C TRP A 54 -6.25 15.04 12.86
N ASP A 55 -7.27 14.19 13.00
CA ASP A 55 -7.52 13.46 14.22
C ASP A 55 -6.41 12.41 14.49
N ARG A 56 -6.34 11.91 15.73
CA ARG A 56 -5.32 10.94 16.17
C ARG A 56 -5.32 9.67 15.34
N GLU A 57 -6.48 9.21 14.89
CA GLU A 57 -6.61 8.05 14.01
C GLU A 57 -5.95 8.29 12.65
N ARG A 58 -6.22 9.45 12.03
CA ARG A 58 -5.59 9.83 10.75
C ARG A 58 -4.08 9.99 10.90
N LEU A 59 -3.62 10.62 11.98
CA LEU A 59 -2.18 10.76 12.23
C LEU A 59 -1.51 9.40 12.38
N SER A 60 -2.10 8.48 13.13
CA SER A 60 -1.56 7.12 13.31
C SER A 60 -1.55 6.36 11.98
N LEU A 61 -2.63 6.46 11.21
CA LEU A 61 -2.73 5.90 9.87
C LEU A 61 -1.61 6.43 8.97
N PHE A 62 -1.45 7.74 8.85
CA PHE A 62 -0.39 8.32 8.04
C PHE A 62 0.99 7.93 8.57
N ARG A 63 1.22 7.86 9.88
CA ARG A 63 2.52 7.46 10.44
C ARG A 63 2.93 6.02 10.06
N THR A 64 1.96 5.14 9.87
CA THR A 64 2.19 3.76 9.38
C THR A 64 2.32 3.72 7.86
N ILE A 65 1.41 4.37 7.12
CA ILE A 65 1.40 4.28 5.67
C ILE A 65 2.54 5.11 5.04
N PHE A 66 3.02 6.18 5.67
CA PHE A 66 4.10 7.01 5.15
C PHE A 66 5.37 6.19 4.83
N PRO A 67 5.95 5.43 5.79
CA PRO A 67 7.11 4.61 5.51
C PRO A 67 6.83 3.53 4.45
N GLU A 68 5.64 2.91 4.47
CA GLU A 68 5.23 1.95 3.45
C GLU A 68 5.17 2.57 2.05
N MET A 69 4.62 3.80 1.93
CA MET A 69 4.55 4.54 0.67
C MET A 69 5.91 5.05 0.21
N THR A 70 6.74 5.56 1.12
CA THR A 70 8.09 6.02 0.77
C THR A 70 9.03 4.88 0.38
N GLY A 71 8.74 3.63 0.76
CA GLY A 71 9.48 2.45 0.31
C GLY A 71 9.34 2.17 -1.20
N TRP A 72 8.33 2.74 -1.86
CA TRP A 72 8.18 2.70 -3.32
C TRP A 72 8.98 3.81 -4.02
N LEU A 73 9.35 4.87 -3.29
CA LEU A 73 10.11 6.00 -3.80
C LEU A 73 11.61 5.76 -3.64
N PRO A 74 12.46 6.47 -4.42
CA PRO A 74 13.89 6.49 -4.17
C PRO A 74 14.20 6.99 -2.75
N GLU A 75 15.18 6.35 -2.11
CA GLU A 75 15.47 6.51 -0.68
C GLU A 75 15.76 7.96 -0.27
N GLU A 76 16.43 8.73 -1.14
CA GLU A 76 16.70 10.15 -0.93
C GLU A 76 15.41 10.99 -0.85
N GLU A 77 14.47 10.71 -1.74
CA GLU A 77 13.21 11.45 -1.85
C GLU A 77 12.27 11.08 -0.69
N GLY A 78 12.16 9.79 -0.39
CA GLY A 78 11.44 9.29 0.77
C GLY A 78 11.97 9.87 2.09
N ARG A 79 13.31 9.97 2.23
CA ARG A 79 13.96 10.57 3.41
C ARG A 79 13.63 12.05 3.54
N CYS A 80 13.67 12.80 2.44
CA CYS A 80 13.30 14.22 2.44
C CYS A 80 11.85 14.43 2.90
N LEU A 81 10.91 13.69 2.29
CA LEU A 81 9.47 13.76 2.65
C LEU A 81 9.22 13.36 4.12
N ARG A 82 9.95 12.36 4.63
CA ARG A 82 9.82 11.93 6.03
C ARG A 82 10.36 12.96 7.02
N LEU A 83 11.42 13.68 6.67
CA LEU A 83 11.94 14.79 7.47
C LEU A 83 10.96 15.97 7.46
N GLU A 84 10.40 16.33 6.30
CA GLU A 84 9.36 17.36 6.21
C GLU A 84 8.13 16.99 7.03
N PHE A 85 7.68 15.74 6.96
CA PHE A 85 6.54 15.25 7.74
C PHE A 85 6.77 15.39 9.24
N GLN A 86 7.93 14.94 9.74
CA GLN A 86 8.28 15.08 11.15
C GLN A 86 8.41 16.54 11.59
N THR A 87 8.97 17.40 10.73
CA THR A 87 9.09 18.84 11.00
C THR A 87 7.72 19.49 11.10
N ALA A 88 6.81 19.17 10.18
CA ALA A 88 5.44 19.66 10.20
C ALA A 88 4.67 19.16 11.43
N LEU A 89 4.81 17.89 11.80
CA LEU A 89 4.21 17.34 13.02
C LEU A 89 4.77 18.00 14.30
N ALA A 90 6.08 18.24 14.37
CA ALA A 90 6.71 18.91 15.51
C ALA A 90 6.21 20.34 15.65
N ARG A 91 6.09 21.07 14.53
CA ARG A 91 5.49 22.42 14.51
C ARG A 91 4.06 22.42 15.04
N LEU A 92 3.27 21.39 14.71
CA LEU A 92 1.87 21.26 15.13
C LEU A 92 1.71 20.66 16.53
N GLY A 93 2.81 20.36 17.24
CA GLY A 93 2.78 19.81 18.60
C GLY A 93 2.40 18.33 18.68
N ALA A 94 2.56 17.58 17.59
CA ALA A 94 2.25 16.15 17.49
C ALA A 94 3.51 15.25 17.49
N ALA A 95 4.67 15.79 17.91
CA ALA A 95 5.95 15.09 18.02
C ALA A 95 6.09 14.32 19.34
#